data_AF-A0A920L581-F1
#
_entry.id   AF-A0A920L581-F1
#
_cell.length_a   1.000
_cell.length_b   1.000
_cell.length_c   1.000
_cell.angle_alpha   90.00
_cell.angle_beta   90.00
_cell.angle_gamma   90.00
#
_symmetry.space_group_name_H-M   'P 1'
#
loop_
_entity.id
_entity.type
_entity.pdbx_description
1 polymer ?
#
loop_
_entity_poly.entity_id
_entity_poly.type
_entity_poly.pdbx_seq_one_letter_code
_entity_poly.pdbx_strand_id
1 'polypeptide(L)'
;MPDQEINRRTFLKVTTVAGTGMLVGCSFQSNPLVSTPDVKPEELGLFVRISKDNNITIISPTSEIGQGTHTAHAMIIAEELDADWENINVVTTNNINSEYNTDSWGVYTGGNRGIRFWWDRLRVIGAGTRELLVTAGAQKMDVPLRECTAQNGHVVHLPSGRQLSFGELALIASKLEPSSNPRLKSEEKFRFVGKPMRRVDIPKKVNGSAVYSSDIRLPGMLYAAVRQSPFFGGKVSSFDKKTAMSHKGVKAVITSNNGIAVVADSTWNALKGIQSLDVQFEGGKKHNLGTKSLDALFSSNLEKMGKGQIQGEKTLDLEYEIQFLSHAAIEPMNCTASVTNNKCEVWGPFQMQTKALEKIKDITNLPEDRIKVHTTYIGGGFGGRFRLWGEDFVEQAVTLSKKLGKPVQVIWSREEDLQHDYYHPTSKSLLDQSWKKWFPRTV
;
A
#
# COMPACT_ATOMS: atom_id res chain seq x y z
N MET A 1 2.45 22.94 10.92
CA MET A 1 1.32 22.31 10.23
C MET A 1 0.15 23.26 10.38
N PRO A 2 -0.57 23.67 9.33
CA PRO A 2 -1.84 24.32 9.55
C PRO A 2 -2.81 23.22 10.05
N ASP A 3 -3.28 23.39 11.27
CA ASP A 3 -4.43 22.67 11.81
C ASP A 3 -5.63 22.94 10.90
N GLN A 4 -5.87 22.06 9.92
CA GLN A 4 -7.23 21.89 9.44
C GLN A 4 -7.96 21.12 10.53
N GLU A 5 -8.64 21.84 11.41
CA GLU A 5 -9.74 21.30 12.21
C GLU A 5 -10.81 20.75 11.26
N ILE A 6 -10.59 19.52 10.79
CA ILE A 6 -11.67 18.69 10.28
C ILE A 6 -12.61 18.55 11.47
N ASN A 7 -13.76 19.24 11.40
CA ASN A 7 -14.79 19.14 12.42
C ASN A 7 -15.03 17.65 12.69
N ARG A 8 -14.85 17.20 13.92
CA ARG A 8 -14.88 15.77 14.28
C ARG A 8 -16.21 15.09 13.93
N ARG A 9 -17.29 15.88 13.77
CA ARG A 9 -18.59 15.43 13.24
C ARG A 9 -18.55 15.07 11.75
N THR A 10 -17.67 15.68 10.98
CA THR A 10 -17.40 15.33 9.58
C THR A 10 -16.65 14.00 9.47
N PHE A 11 -15.90 13.60 10.51
CA PHE A 11 -14.98 12.46 10.47
C PHE A 11 -15.65 11.07 10.58
N LEU A 12 -16.82 10.99 11.23
CA LEU A 12 -17.56 9.73 11.36
C LEU A 12 -18.93 9.91 10.71
N LYS A 13 -19.20 9.16 9.65
CA LYS A 13 -20.52 9.00 9.05
C LYS A 13 -20.82 7.52 8.96
N VAL A 14 -22.09 7.16 9.12
CA VAL A 14 -22.53 5.77 9.10
C VAL A 14 -23.63 5.62 8.05
N THR A 15 -23.54 4.58 7.24
CA THR A 15 -24.53 4.32 6.18
C THR A 15 -24.93 2.84 6.16
N THR A 16 -26.18 2.60 5.78
CA THR A 16 -26.71 1.25 5.55
C THR A 16 -26.43 0.80 4.12
N VAL A 17 -25.96 -0.44 3.96
CA VAL A 17 -25.78 -1.06 2.64
C VAL A 17 -26.93 -2.04 2.40
N ALA A 18 -27.85 -1.72 1.48
CA ALA A 18 -28.97 -2.53 0.96
C ALA A 18 -29.41 -3.77 1.79
N GLY A 19 -29.60 -3.62 3.11
CA GLY A 19 -29.98 -4.70 4.00
C GLY A 19 -28.91 -5.77 4.32
N THR A 20 -27.62 -5.60 4.02
CA THR A 20 -26.56 -6.61 4.29
C THR A 20 -25.59 -6.22 5.41
N GLY A 21 -25.54 -4.95 5.83
CA GLY A 21 -24.69 -4.52 6.94
C GLY A 21 -24.62 -3.01 7.14
N MET A 22 -23.70 -2.59 8.02
CA MET A 22 -23.38 -1.20 8.36
C MET A 22 -21.95 -0.85 7.95
N LEU A 23 -21.75 0.37 7.46
CA LEU A 23 -20.43 0.94 7.17
C LEU A 23 -20.14 2.14 8.07
N VAL A 24 -18.92 2.22 8.59
CA VAL A 24 -18.41 3.38 9.35
C VAL A 24 -17.25 4.03 8.58
N GLY A 25 -17.41 5.30 8.21
CA GLY A 25 -16.43 6.15 7.53
C GLY A 25 -17.03 7.37 6.78
N CYS A 26 -16.24 8.43 6.56
CA CYS A 26 -16.57 9.68 5.81
C CYS A 26 -17.05 9.44 4.34
N SER A 27 -17.66 10.35 3.55
CA SER A 27 -17.75 11.82 3.53
C SER A 27 -19.11 12.34 2.95
N PHE A 28 -19.21 13.65 2.67
CA PHE A 28 -20.36 14.31 2.01
C PHE A 28 -20.46 14.06 0.49
N GLN A 29 -19.39 13.53 -0.14
CA GLN A 29 -19.28 13.37 -1.59
C GLN A 29 -19.18 11.92 -2.06
N SER A 30 -19.09 10.93 -1.15
CA SER A 30 -19.19 9.54 -1.55
C SER A 30 -20.61 9.24 -2.00
N ASN A 31 -20.79 8.99 -3.31
CA ASN A 31 -21.99 8.33 -3.79
C ASN A 31 -22.16 7.06 -2.94
N PRO A 32 -23.29 6.87 -2.24
CA PRO A 32 -23.52 5.63 -1.52
C PRO A 32 -23.46 4.54 -2.57
N LEU A 33 -22.41 3.71 -2.53
CA LEU A 33 -22.38 2.46 -3.27
C LEU A 33 -23.45 1.59 -2.65
N VAL A 34 -24.67 1.72 -3.18
CA VAL A 34 -25.78 0.83 -2.89
C VAL A 34 -25.29 -0.56 -3.27
N SER A 35 -25.29 -1.49 -2.31
CA SER A 35 -24.89 -2.89 -2.55
C SER A 35 -25.60 -3.39 -3.80
N THR A 36 -24.84 -3.61 -4.87
CA THR A 36 -25.23 -4.58 -5.89
C THR A 36 -24.52 -5.90 -5.53
N PRO A 37 -25.08 -7.07 -5.90
CA PRO A 37 -24.52 -8.37 -5.54
C PRO A 37 -23.04 -8.56 -5.94
N ASP A 38 -22.56 -7.78 -6.92
CA ASP A 38 -21.23 -7.90 -7.50
C ASP A 38 -20.17 -6.98 -6.86
N VAL A 39 -20.55 -6.10 -5.92
CA VAL A 39 -19.60 -5.16 -5.30
C VAL A 39 -18.75 -5.86 -4.25
N LYS A 40 -17.42 -5.76 -4.38
CA LYS A 40 -16.49 -6.39 -3.44
C LYS A 40 -16.42 -5.63 -2.11
N PRO A 41 -16.13 -6.31 -0.98
CA PRO A 41 -15.99 -5.70 0.33
C PRO A 41 -15.14 -4.43 0.40
N GLU A 42 -13.98 -4.44 -0.25
CA GLU A 42 -13.01 -3.35 -0.30
C GLU A 42 -13.49 -2.13 -1.12
N GLU A 43 -14.62 -2.26 -1.81
CA GLU A 43 -15.28 -1.17 -2.51
C GLU A 43 -16.42 -0.55 -1.68
N LEU A 44 -16.81 -1.17 -0.56
CA LEU A 44 -17.91 -0.73 0.30
C LEU A 44 -17.38 -0.02 1.55
N GLY A 45 -17.53 1.32 1.60
CA GLY A 45 -17.16 2.14 2.76
C GLY A 45 -15.67 2.43 2.91
N LEU A 46 -15.29 3.20 3.93
CA LEU A 46 -13.91 3.66 4.10
C LEU A 46 -13.10 2.94 5.18
N PHE A 47 -13.67 2.51 6.32
CA PHE A 47 -12.84 1.99 7.41
C PHE A 47 -13.32 0.68 8.02
N VAL A 48 -14.58 0.61 8.44
CA VAL A 48 -15.13 -0.58 9.09
C VAL A 48 -16.47 -0.94 8.48
N ARG A 49 -16.65 -2.23 8.21
CA ARG A 49 -17.92 -2.82 7.82
C ARG A 49 -18.30 -3.90 8.81
N ILE A 50 -19.55 -3.90 9.26
CA ILE A 50 -20.13 -4.96 10.09
C ILE A 50 -21.29 -5.58 9.31
N SER A 51 -21.15 -6.85 8.93
CA SER A 51 -22.20 -7.59 8.24
C SER A 51 -23.16 -8.26 9.23
N LYS A 52 -24.33 -8.65 8.73
CA LYS A 52 -25.39 -9.28 9.55
C LYS A 52 -24.98 -10.58 10.23
N ASP A 53 -24.03 -11.31 9.65
CA ASP A 53 -23.42 -12.53 10.22
C ASP A 53 -22.33 -12.23 11.25
N ASN A 54 -22.23 -10.97 11.71
CA ASN A 54 -21.30 -10.48 12.72
C ASN A 54 -19.82 -10.45 12.27
N ASN A 55 -19.54 -10.67 10.98
CA ASN A 55 -18.20 -10.47 10.44
C ASN A 55 -17.86 -8.97 10.38
N ILE A 56 -16.65 -8.63 10.83
CA ILE A 56 -16.12 -7.27 10.84
C ILE A 56 -15.00 -7.20 9.80
N THR A 57 -15.18 -6.36 8.78
CA THR A 57 -14.16 -6.10 7.76
C THR A 57 -13.55 -4.73 7.97
N ILE A 58 -12.25 -4.66 8.14
CA ILE A 58 -11.47 -3.43 8.20
C ILE A 58 -10.91 -3.17 6.80
N ILE A 59 -11.22 -2.00 6.25
CA ILE A 59 -10.69 -1.54 4.97
C ILE A 59 -9.45 -0.69 5.26
N SER A 60 -8.27 -1.29 5.07
CA SER A 60 -6.98 -0.64 5.28
C SER A 60 -6.55 0.12 4.02
N PRO A 61 -6.11 1.38 4.12
CA PRO A 61 -5.47 2.08 3.02
C PRO A 61 -3.97 1.75 2.89
N THR A 62 -3.45 0.87 3.74
CA THR A 62 -2.02 0.55 3.80
C THR A 62 -1.73 -0.84 3.26
N SER A 63 -0.55 -1.01 2.67
CA SER A 63 -0.07 -2.26 2.11
C SER A 63 0.45 -3.18 3.22
N GLU A 64 0.18 -4.48 3.12
CA GLU A 64 0.83 -5.49 3.97
C GLU A 64 2.10 -6.03 3.29
N ILE A 65 3.23 -5.42 3.61
CA ILE A 65 4.55 -5.75 3.04
C ILE A 65 5.39 -6.73 3.89
N GLY A 66 4.78 -7.35 4.91
CA GLY A 66 5.47 -8.23 5.85
C GLY A 66 5.71 -7.60 7.23
N GLN A 67 5.37 -6.34 7.43
CA GLN A 67 5.54 -5.63 8.70
C GLN A 67 4.37 -5.81 9.69
N GLY A 68 3.27 -6.45 9.28
CA GLY A 68 2.13 -6.74 10.15
C GLY A 68 1.18 -5.57 10.37
N THR A 69 1.15 -4.59 9.46
CA THR A 69 0.25 -3.42 9.56
C THR A 69 -1.21 -3.81 9.53
N HIS A 70 -1.61 -4.78 8.71
CA HIS A 70 -3.00 -5.25 8.70
C HIS A 70 -3.39 -5.85 10.05
N THR A 71 -2.49 -6.63 10.65
CA THR A 71 -2.70 -7.19 12.00
C THR A 71 -2.78 -6.07 13.04
N ALA A 72 -1.92 -5.06 12.97
CA ALA A 72 -1.97 -3.91 13.89
C ALA A 72 -3.27 -3.11 13.75
N HIS A 73 -3.75 -2.87 12.53
CA HIS A 73 -5.04 -2.22 12.28
C HIS A 73 -6.19 -3.03 12.87
N ALA A 74 -6.17 -4.35 12.67
CA ALA A 74 -7.10 -5.27 13.30
C ALA A 74 -7.07 -5.15 14.83
N MET A 75 -5.89 -5.19 15.45
CA MET A 75 -5.76 -5.08 16.90
C MET A 75 -6.34 -3.78 17.43
N ILE A 76 -6.03 -2.64 16.81
CA ILE A 76 -6.51 -1.31 17.26
C ILE A 76 -8.03 -1.21 17.18
N ILE A 77 -8.63 -1.62 16.05
CA ILE A 77 -10.08 -1.58 15.88
C ILE A 77 -10.75 -2.61 16.80
N ALA A 78 -10.24 -3.84 16.87
CA ALA A 78 -10.78 -4.89 17.73
C ALA A 78 -10.83 -4.46 19.19
N GLU A 79 -9.74 -3.84 19.63
CA GLU A 79 -9.56 -3.34 20.98
C GLU A 79 -10.64 -2.32 21.31
N GLU A 80 -10.73 -1.25 20.53
CA GLU A 80 -11.68 -0.19 20.80
C GLU A 80 -13.13 -0.61 20.50
N LEU A 81 -13.37 -1.55 19.61
CA LEU A 81 -14.72 -2.03 19.28
C LEU A 81 -15.28 -3.04 20.29
N ASP A 82 -14.42 -3.65 21.13
CA ASP A 82 -14.76 -4.86 21.89
C ASP A 82 -15.19 -6.02 20.97
N ALA A 83 -14.55 -6.11 19.80
CA ALA A 83 -14.84 -7.16 18.83
C ALA A 83 -14.24 -8.51 19.24
N ASP A 84 -14.82 -9.58 18.71
CA ASP A 84 -14.18 -10.89 18.70
C ASP A 84 -13.09 -10.92 17.62
N TRP A 85 -11.89 -11.38 17.99
CA TRP A 85 -10.74 -11.44 17.09
C TRP A 85 -10.99 -12.36 15.91
N GLU A 86 -11.68 -13.48 16.13
CA GLU A 86 -11.93 -14.50 15.11
C GLU A 86 -12.88 -14.01 14.00
N ASN A 87 -13.65 -12.95 14.26
CA ASN A 87 -14.59 -12.36 13.29
C ASN A 87 -14.01 -11.16 12.53
N ILE A 88 -12.71 -10.87 12.69
CA ILE A 88 -12.06 -9.71 12.04
C ILE A 88 -11.32 -10.13 10.78
N ASN A 89 -11.64 -9.43 9.70
CA ASN A 89 -10.98 -9.53 8.41
C ASN A 89 -10.39 -8.18 8.04
N VAL A 90 -9.24 -8.18 7.37
CA VAL A 90 -8.62 -6.95 6.84
C VAL A 90 -8.46 -7.09 5.33
N VAL A 91 -8.88 -6.06 4.60
CA VAL A 91 -8.71 -5.94 3.15
C VAL A 91 -8.05 -4.60 2.84
N THR A 92 -7.29 -4.53 1.75
CA THR A 92 -6.76 -3.24 1.28
C THR A 92 -7.79 -2.54 0.41
N THR A 93 -7.95 -1.23 0.56
CA THR A 93 -8.84 -0.45 -0.30
C THR A 93 -8.40 -0.46 -1.77
N ASN A 94 -9.37 -0.49 -2.68
CA ASN A 94 -9.14 -0.30 -4.11
C ASN A 94 -9.37 1.15 -4.55
N ASN A 95 -9.97 1.98 -3.69
CA ASN A 95 -10.29 3.38 -3.95
C ASN A 95 -9.35 4.27 -3.16
N ILE A 96 -8.51 5.04 -3.84
CA ILE A 96 -7.50 5.88 -3.18
C ILE A 96 -8.12 7.25 -2.86
N ASN A 97 -9.09 7.23 -1.95
CA ASN A 97 -9.86 8.41 -1.56
C ASN A 97 -9.06 9.38 -0.69
N SER A 98 -9.36 10.67 -0.80
CA SER A 98 -8.71 11.75 -0.03
C SER A 98 -8.80 11.59 1.50
N GLU A 99 -9.84 10.91 1.97
CA GLU A 99 -10.13 10.61 3.37
C GLU A 99 -9.08 9.66 3.98
N TYR A 100 -8.35 8.94 3.14
CA TYR A 100 -7.22 8.13 3.55
C TYR A 100 -5.90 8.91 3.66
N ASN A 101 -5.87 10.18 3.28
CA ASN A 101 -4.66 10.99 3.37
C ASN A 101 -4.36 11.28 4.85
N THR A 102 -3.16 10.88 5.27
CA THR A 102 -2.64 11.15 6.63
C THR A 102 -1.67 12.32 6.64
N ASP A 103 -1.12 12.67 5.49
CA ASP A 103 -0.27 13.83 5.25
C ASP A 103 -0.34 14.24 3.76
N SER A 104 0.53 15.16 3.34
CA SER A 104 0.60 15.66 1.96
C SER A 104 1.07 14.63 0.92
N TRP A 105 1.55 13.45 1.32
CA TRP A 105 2.02 12.40 0.41
C TRP A 105 0.90 11.42 0.03
N GLY A 106 -0.27 11.54 0.64
CA GLY A 106 -1.45 10.74 0.32
C GLY A 106 -1.45 9.36 0.98
N VAL A 107 -1.82 8.34 0.21
CA VAL A 107 -1.94 6.94 0.61
C VAL A 107 -0.68 6.17 0.23
N TYR A 108 0.03 5.70 1.24
CA TYR A 108 1.29 4.98 1.08
C TYR A 108 1.67 4.18 2.33
N THR A 109 2.70 3.33 2.18
CA THR A 109 3.28 2.52 3.24
C THR A 109 4.80 2.67 3.27
N GLY A 110 5.31 3.32 4.32
CA GLY A 110 6.74 3.50 4.57
C GLY A 110 7.03 4.07 5.97
N GLY A 111 8.24 3.84 6.49
CA GLY A 111 8.71 4.42 7.76
C GLY A 111 7.79 4.16 8.96
N ASN A 112 7.13 2.99 9.03
CA ASN A 112 6.12 2.65 10.04
C ASN A 112 4.94 3.64 10.15
N ARG A 113 4.69 4.45 9.12
CA ARG A 113 3.58 5.42 9.12
C ARG A 113 2.22 4.75 9.03
N GLY A 114 2.18 3.54 8.45
CA GLY A 114 0.98 2.71 8.44
C GLY A 114 0.39 2.46 9.82
N ILE A 115 1.20 2.49 10.90
CA ILE A 115 0.69 2.42 12.28
C ILE A 115 0.70 3.81 12.92
N ARG A 116 1.84 4.51 12.91
CA ARG A 116 2.00 5.78 13.65
C ARG A 116 0.96 6.84 13.31
N PHE A 117 0.57 6.94 12.03
CA PHE A 117 -0.37 7.98 11.59
C PHE A 117 -1.83 7.51 11.63
N TRP A 118 -2.03 6.21 11.76
CA TRP A 118 -3.36 5.60 11.80
C TRP A 118 -3.83 5.28 13.21
N TRP A 119 -2.93 5.25 14.19
CA TRP A 119 -3.22 4.91 15.58
C TRP A 119 -4.44 5.66 16.14
N ASP A 120 -4.37 6.99 16.24
CA ASP A 120 -5.44 7.78 16.84
C ASP A 120 -6.75 7.69 16.03
N ARG A 121 -6.64 7.74 14.69
CA ARG A 121 -7.79 7.65 13.78
C ARG A 121 -8.54 6.33 13.96
N LEU A 122 -7.83 5.20 13.92
CA LEU A 122 -8.42 3.88 14.08
C LEU A 122 -9.01 3.70 15.48
N ARG A 123 -8.37 4.24 16.51
CA ARG A 123 -8.92 4.18 17.87
C ARG A 123 -10.25 4.93 17.99
N VAL A 124 -10.32 6.13 17.43
CA VAL A 124 -11.55 6.93 17.38
C VAL A 124 -12.64 6.22 16.59
N ILE A 125 -12.31 5.63 15.43
CA ILE A 125 -13.27 4.85 14.62
C ILE A 125 -13.81 3.66 15.42
N GLY A 126 -12.94 2.86 16.04
CA GLY A 126 -13.35 1.70 16.83
C GLY A 126 -14.25 2.09 18.00
N ALA A 127 -13.87 3.10 18.77
CA ALA A 127 -14.62 3.56 19.95
C ALA A 127 -15.97 4.20 19.57
N GLY A 128 -16.00 5.01 18.50
CA GLY A 128 -17.24 5.60 17.99
C GLY A 128 -18.21 4.53 17.47
N THR A 129 -17.68 3.51 16.78
CA THR A 129 -18.48 2.36 16.33
C THR A 129 -19.06 1.60 17.52
N ARG A 130 -18.26 1.36 18.56
CA ARG A 130 -18.71 0.72 19.81
C ARG A 130 -19.87 1.49 20.46
N GLU A 131 -19.75 2.81 20.59
CA GLU A 131 -20.80 3.65 21.21
C GLU A 131 -22.13 3.59 20.44
N LEU A 132 -22.07 3.65 19.11
CA LEU A 132 -23.23 3.50 18.24
C LEU A 132 -23.92 2.15 18.43
N LEU A 133 -23.13 1.07 18.47
CA LEU A 133 -23.65 -0.28 18.67
C LEU A 133 -24.28 -0.42 20.06
N VAL A 134 -23.62 0.05 21.12
CA VAL A 134 -24.16 -0.01 22.49
C VAL A 134 -25.47 0.78 22.61
N THR A 135 -25.57 1.93 21.94
CA THR A 135 -26.81 2.72 21.89
C THR A 135 -27.90 2.00 21.10
N ALA A 136 -27.57 1.42 19.95
CA ALA A 136 -28.51 0.60 19.20
C ALA A 136 -29.00 -0.62 19.99
N GLY A 137 -28.12 -1.26 20.76
CA GLY A 137 -28.46 -2.40 21.62
C GLY A 137 -29.41 -2.00 22.75
N ALA A 138 -29.13 -0.88 23.43
CA ALA A 138 -30.00 -0.32 24.46
C ALA A 138 -31.40 0.02 23.90
N GLN A 139 -31.47 0.67 22.74
CA GLN A 139 -32.73 0.95 22.05
C GLN A 139 -33.49 -0.32 21.65
N LYS A 140 -32.77 -1.32 21.10
CA LYS A 140 -33.38 -2.56 20.63
C LYS A 140 -33.89 -3.44 21.77
N MET A 141 -33.22 -3.43 22.93
CA MET A 141 -33.60 -4.18 24.12
C MET A 141 -34.57 -3.44 25.04
N ASP A 142 -34.84 -2.16 24.76
CA ASP A 142 -35.64 -1.23 25.56
C ASP A 142 -35.14 -1.12 27.02
N VAL A 143 -33.86 -0.79 27.17
CA VAL A 143 -33.17 -0.71 28.48
C VAL A 143 -32.30 0.54 28.58
N PRO A 144 -31.98 1.01 29.81
CA PRO A 144 -31.07 2.13 30.00
C PRO A 144 -29.68 1.88 29.38
N LEU A 145 -29.13 2.89 28.68
CA LEU A 145 -27.81 2.82 28.04
C LEU A 145 -26.69 2.39 29.00
N ARG A 146 -26.72 2.91 30.23
CA ARG A 146 -25.73 2.62 31.28
C ARG A 146 -25.69 1.15 31.71
N GLU A 147 -26.72 0.38 31.36
CA GLU A 147 -26.84 -1.05 31.68
C GLU A 147 -26.34 -1.93 30.51
N CYS A 148 -25.91 -1.33 29.40
CA CYS A 148 -25.36 -2.03 28.24
C CYS A 148 -23.85 -1.83 28.12
N THR A 149 -23.13 -2.90 27.76
CA THR A 149 -21.70 -2.84 27.41
C THR A 149 -21.42 -3.64 26.14
N ALA A 150 -20.37 -3.26 25.41
CA ALA A 150 -19.85 -4.10 24.34
C ALA A 150 -18.91 -5.16 24.91
N GLN A 151 -19.00 -6.39 24.40
CA GLN A 151 -18.15 -7.51 24.78
C GLN A 151 -18.14 -8.57 23.67
N ASN A 152 -16.96 -8.91 23.15
CA ASN A 152 -16.74 -10.01 22.19
C ASN A 152 -17.70 -9.99 20.99
N GLY A 153 -17.85 -8.84 20.32
CA GLY A 153 -18.72 -8.74 19.14
C GLY A 153 -20.22 -8.64 19.45
N HIS A 154 -20.59 -8.41 20.71
CA HIS A 154 -21.97 -8.31 21.16
C HIS A 154 -22.18 -7.08 22.06
N VAL A 155 -23.41 -6.57 22.11
CA VAL A 155 -23.87 -5.68 23.16
C VAL A 155 -24.62 -6.51 24.19
N VAL A 156 -24.19 -6.43 25.45
CA VAL A 156 -24.70 -7.20 26.59
C VAL A 156 -25.41 -6.26 27.55
N HIS A 157 -26.66 -6.58 27.90
CA HIS A 157 -27.40 -5.93 28.98
C HIS A 157 -27.03 -6.58 30.32
N LEU A 158 -26.21 -5.89 31.12
CA LEU A 158 -25.56 -6.39 32.33
C LEU A 158 -26.54 -7.02 33.35
N PRO A 159 -27.69 -6.39 33.70
CA PRO A 159 -28.60 -6.95 34.70
C PRO A 159 -29.26 -8.26 34.27
N SER A 160 -29.53 -8.44 32.97
CA SER A 160 -30.30 -9.60 32.47
C SER A 160 -29.47 -10.67 31.77
N GLY A 161 -28.24 -10.34 31.37
CA GLY A 161 -27.42 -11.20 30.51
C GLY A 161 -27.88 -11.30 29.04
N ARG A 162 -29.00 -10.66 28.66
CA ARG A 162 -29.43 -10.57 27.24
C ARG A 162 -28.32 -9.95 26.39
N GLN A 163 -28.11 -10.51 25.22
CA GLN A 163 -27.08 -10.06 24.28
C GLN A 163 -27.63 -9.99 22.85
N LEU A 164 -27.13 -9.02 22.09
CA LEU A 164 -27.36 -8.89 20.65
C LEU A 164 -26.01 -8.72 19.96
N SER A 165 -25.80 -9.44 18.88
CA SER A 165 -24.57 -9.33 18.08
C SER A 165 -24.46 -7.95 17.42
N PHE A 166 -23.24 -7.50 17.11
CA PHE A 166 -23.05 -6.26 16.36
C PHE A 166 -23.73 -6.32 14.98
N GLY A 167 -23.76 -7.49 14.34
CA GLY A 167 -24.46 -7.73 13.08
C GLY A 167 -25.97 -7.48 13.16
N GLU A 168 -26.64 -7.91 14.25
CA GLU A 168 -28.06 -7.64 14.48
C GLU A 168 -28.35 -6.13 14.70
N LEU A 169 -27.38 -5.43 15.30
CA LEU A 169 -27.50 -4.02 15.64
C LEU A 169 -27.07 -3.07 14.52
N ALA A 170 -26.31 -3.58 13.55
CA ALA A 170 -25.72 -2.82 12.45
C ALA A 170 -26.73 -1.88 11.76
N LEU A 171 -27.92 -2.38 11.43
CA LEU A 171 -28.95 -1.55 10.76
C LEU A 171 -29.44 -0.39 11.63
N ILE A 172 -29.62 -0.62 12.92
CA ILE A 172 -30.10 0.41 13.86
C ILE A 172 -28.98 1.42 14.11
N ALA A 173 -27.77 0.92 14.42
CA ALA A 173 -26.59 1.74 14.62
C ALA A 173 -26.27 2.62 13.39
N SER A 174 -26.57 2.15 12.18
CA SER A 174 -26.37 2.91 10.95
C SER A 174 -27.24 4.14 10.77
N LYS A 175 -28.28 4.28 11.59
CA LYS A 175 -29.20 5.44 11.59
C LYS A 175 -28.92 6.43 12.72
N LEU A 176 -27.93 6.12 13.56
CA LEU A 176 -27.55 6.96 14.69
C LEU A 176 -26.42 7.90 14.30
N GLU A 177 -26.38 9.04 14.97
CA GLU A 177 -25.30 10.02 14.81
C GLU A 177 -24.11 9.63 15.70
N PRO A 178 -22.88 9.54 15.14
CA PRO A 178 -21.70 9.20 15.92
C PRO A 178 -21.31 10.34 16.88
N SER A 179 -20.74 9.96 18.02
CA SER A 179 -20.13 10.91 18.95
C SER A 179 -18.96 11.64 18.30
N SER A 180 -18.87 12.95 18.50
CA SER A 180 -17.72 13.75 18.07
C SER A 180 -16.47 13.57 18.95
N ASN A 181 -16.61 12.89 20.09
CA ASN A 181 -15.51 12.63 21.02
C ASN A 181 -15.74 11.29 21.73
N PRO A 182 -15.65 10.16 21.01
CA PRO A 182 -15.90 8.85 21.59
C PRO A 182 -14.88 8.54 22.67
N ARG A 183 -15.32 7.88 23.73
CA ARG A 183 -14.47 7.54 24.87
C ARG A 183 -13.51 6.42 24.48
N LEU A 184 -12.22 6.70 24.39
CA LEU A 184 -11.21 5.68 24.13
C LEU A 184 -10.99 4.80 25.37
N LYS A 185 -10.57 3.54 25.16
CA LYS A 185 -10.11 2.66 26.24
C LYS A 185 -8.78 3.14 26.82
N SER A 186 -8.53 2.84 28.09
CA SER A 186 -7.19 2.99 28.66
C SER A 186 -6.32 1.79 28.34
N GLU A 187 -5.00 1.97 28.34
CA GLU A 187 -4.05 0.91 27.96
C GLU A 187 -4.15 -0.30 28.89
N GLU A 188 -4.47 -0.11 30.17
CA GLU A 188 -4.66 -1.21 31.12
C GLU A 188 -5.82 -2.14 30.75
N LYS A 189 -6.74 -1.66 29.90
CA LYS A 189 -7.90 -2.44 29.42
C LYS A 189 -7.62 -3.15 28.10
N PHE A 190 -6.42 -3.02 27.55
CA PHE A 190 -6.10 -3.61 26.26
C PHE A 190 -6.05 -5.15 26.31
N ARG A 191 -6.83 -5.76 25.43
CA ARG A 191 -6.95 -7.19 25.22
C ARG A 191 -6.00 -7.72 24.15
N PHE A 192 -5.76 -6.96 23.10
CA PHE A 192 -5.01 -7.37 21.90
C PHE A 192 -3.79 -6.47 21.68
N VAL A 193 -3.96 -5.15 21.80
CA VAL A 193 -2.88 -4.18 21.58
C VAL A 193 -1.72 -4.44 22.55
N GLY A 194 -0.50 -4.46 22.02
CA GLY A 194 0.72 -4.74 22.81
C GLY A 194 0.96 -6.22 23.13
N LYS A 195 0.10 -7.14 22.68
CA LYS A 195 0.21 -8.58 22.94
C LYS A 195 0.65 -9.36 21.69
N PRO A 196 1.31 -10.52 21.86
CA PRO A 196 1.64 -11.39 20.74
C PRO A 196 0.37 -12.01 20.16
N MET A 197 -0.06 -11.50 18.99
CA MET A 197 -1.23 -12.00 18.26
C MET A 197 -0.82 -12.78 17.03
N ARG A 198 -1.62 -13.79 16.66
CA ARG A 198 -1.48 -14.46 15.36
C ARG A 198 -1.82 -13.45 14.26
N ARG A 199 -0.93 -13.31 13.28
CA ARG A 199 -1.13 -12.35 12.19
C ARG A 199 -2.28 -12.76 11.27
N VAL A 200 -3.15 -11.81 10.95
CA VAL A 200 -4.34 -12.03 10.10
C VAL A 200 -3.98 -12.41 8.66
N ASP A 201 -2.77 -12.07 8.20
CA ASP A 201 -2.30 -12.34 6.85
C ASP A 201 -1.52 -13.66 6.71
N ILE A 202 -1.13 -14.31 7.81
CA ILE A 202 -0.35 -15.56 7.77
C ILE A 202 -1.12 -16.72 7.12
N PRO A 203 -2.39 -17.02 7.47
CA PRO A 203 -3.08 -18.21 6.94
C PRO A 203 -3.07 -18.27 5.41
N LYS A 204 -3.32 -17.14 4.73
CA LYS A 204 -3.31 -17.04 3.27
C LYS A 204 -1.91 -17.24 2.68
N LYS A 205 -0.87 -16.77 3.36
CA LYS A 205 0.53 -16.89 2.91
C LYS A 205 1.04 -18.31 3.00
N VAL A 206 0.68 -19.06 4.05
CA VAL A 206 1.20 -20.42 4.27
C VAL A 206 0.47 -21.49 3.48
N ASN A 207 -0.79 -21.24 3.08
CA ASN A 207 -1.58 -22.19 2.28
C ASN A 207 -1.58 -21.87 0.77
N GLY A 208 -0.84 -20.85 0.33
CA GLY A 208 -0.74 -20.46 -1.08
C GLY A 208 -1.96 -19.73 -1.65
N SER A 209 -2.93 -19.33 -0.82
CA SER A 209 -4.12 -18.57 -1.27
C SER A 209 -3.93 -17.04 -1.26
N ALA A 210 -2.81 -16.54 -0.73
CA ALA A 210 -2.42 -15.14 -0.83
C ALA A 210 -2.19 -14.79 -2.31
N VAL A 211 -2.89 -13.78 -2.79
CA VAL A 211 -2.78 -13.29 -4.17
C VAL A 211 -1.70 -12.20 -4.23
N TYR A 212 -0.63 -12.48 -4.97
CA TYR A 212 0.38 -11.51 -5.39
C TYR A 212 0.06 -10.98 -6.78
N SER A 213 0.72 -9.90 -7.19
CA SER A 213 0.40 -9.24 -8.46
C SER A 213 0.67 -10.12 -9.68
N SER A 214 1.66 -11.01 -9.61
CA SER A 214 1.92 -12.01 -10.65
C SER A 214 0.86 -13.10 -10.74
N ASP A 215 0.01 -13.28 -9.73
CA ASP A 215 -1.03 -14.33 -9.69
C ASP A 215 -2.32 -13.89 -10.39
N ILE A 216 -2.45 -12.60 -10.70
CA ILE A 216 -3.63 -12.05 -11.36
C ILE A 216 -3.82 -12.72 -12.72
N ARG A 217 -5.02 -13.25 -12.96
CA ARG A 217 -5.44 -13.86 -14.22
C ARG A 217 -6.76 -13.25 -14.64
N LEU A 218 -6.77 -12.59 -15.80
CA LEU A 218 -7.97 -11.98 -16.37
C LEU A 218 -8.33 -12.64 -17.71
N PRO A 219 -9.62 -12.70 -18.07
CA PRO A 219 -10.03 -13.23 -19.37
C PRO A 219 -9.34 -12.50 -20.53
N GLY A 220 -8.73 -13.26 -21.44
CA GLY A 220 -8.04 -12.70 -22.62
C GLY A 220 -6.77 -11.91 -22.33
N MET A 221 -6.22 -11.99 -21.11
CA MET A 221 -5.01 -11.29 -20.70
C MET A 221 -3.78 -11.69 -21.53
N LEU A 222 -2.93 -10.71 -21.82
CA LEU A 222 -1.62 -10.87 -22.43
C LEU A 222 -0.51 -10.62 -21.40
N TYR A 223 0.68 -11.10 -21.70
CA TYR A 223 1.86 -10.96 -20.85
C TYR A 223 2.93 -10.17 -21.59
N ALA A 224 3.58 -9.25 -20.88
CA ALA A 224 4.60 -8.39 -21.43
C ALA A 224 5.91 -8.53 -20.65
N ALA A 225 6.99 -8.78 -21.37
CA ALA A 225 8.35 -8.67 -20.87
C ALA A 225 8.98 -7.39 -21.44
N VAL A 226 9.75 -6.68 -20.63
CA VAL A 226 10.32 -5.39 -20.99
C VAL A 226 11.84 -5.44 -21.05
N ARG A 227 12.42 -4.53 -21.83
CA ARG A 227 13.83 -4.15 -21.77
C ARG A 227 13.91 -2.64 -21.78
N GLN A 228 14.51 -2.06 -20.75
CA GLN A 228 14.62 -0.62 -20.57
C GLN A 228 16.01 -0.12 -20.96
N SER A 229 16.10 1.18 -21.24
CA SER A 229 17.36 1.83 -21.50
C SER A 229 18.26 1.73 -20.26
N PRO A 230 19.52 1.27 -20.39
CA PRO A 230 20.46 1.23 -19.28
C PRO A 230 20.87 2.64 -18.80
N PHE A 231 20.57 3.67 -19.59
CA PHE A 231 20.83 5.06 -19.25
C PHE A 231 19.53 5.83 -18.98
N PHE A 232 19.52 6.63 -17.91
CA PHE A 232 18.38 7.46 -17.55
C PHE A 232 18.01 8.44 -18.67
N GLY A 233 16.79 8.33 -19.20
CA GLY A 233 16.30 9.17 -20.30
C GLY A 233 16.83 8.77 -21.68
N GLY A 234 17.46 7.61 -21.79
CA GLY A 234 17.79 7.01 -23.08
C GLY A 234 16.55 6.48 -23.79
N LYS A 235 16.65 6.34 -25.11
CA LYS A 235 15.54 5.91 -25.98
C LYS A 235 15.98 4.75 -26.85
N VAL A 236 15.02 3.94 -27.28
CA VAL A 236 15.28 2.89 -28.28
C VAL A 236 15.64 3.55 -29.60
N SER A 237 16.83 3.24 -30.14
CA SER A 237 17.29 3.73 -31.44
C SER A 237 16.98 2.75 -32.56
N SER A 238 17.29 1.46 -32.36
CA SER A 238 17.02 0.42 -33.36
C SER A 238 16.84 -0.96 -32.76
N PHE A 239 16.04 -1.79 -33.42
CA PHE A 239 15.85 -3.21 -33.12
C PHE A 239 15.27 -3.91 -34.35
N ASP A 240 15.53 -5.22 -34.53
CA ASP A 240 14.82 -6.01 -35.54
C ASP A 240 13.53 -6.60 -34.95
N LYS A 241 12.41 -5.96 -35.29
CA LYS A 241 11.07 -6.42 -34.88
C LYS A 241 10.77 -7.85 -35.34
N LYS A 242 11.26 -8.29 -36.50
CA LYS A 242 10.93 -9.60 -37.08
C LYS A 242 11.45 -10.73 -36.20
N THR A 243 12.59 -10.53 -35.54
CA THR A 243 13.20 -11.51 -34.64
C THR A 243 12.24 -11.91 -33.52
N ALA A 244 11.73 -10.93 -32.74
CA ALA A 244 10.74 -11.23 -31.70
C ALA A 244 9.42 -11.76 -32.26
N MET A 245 8.91 -11.18 -33.36
CA MET A 245 7.62 -11.60 -33.96
C MET A 245 7.66 -13.03 -34.52
N SER A 246 8.85 -13.59 -34.78
CA SER A 246 9.00 -14.98 -35.23
C SER A 246 8.75 -16.01 -34.11
N HIS A 247 8.83 -15.61 -32.83
CA HIS A 247 8.57 -16.50 -31.72
C HIS A 247 7.07 -16.80 -31.58
N LYS A 248 6.75 -18.09 -31.45
CA LYS A 248 5.37 -18.54 -31.26
C LYS A 248 4.73 -17.82 -30.06
N GLY A 249 3.51 -17.33 -30.27
CA GLY A 249 2.72 -16.69 -29.23
C GLY A 249 2.99 -15.20 -29.02
N VAL A 250 4.05 -14.64 -29.61
CA VAL A 250 4.27 -13.18 -29.63
C VAL A 250 3.16 -12.51 -30.44
N LYS A 251 2.56 -11.48 -29.85
CA LYS A 251 1.44 -10.72 -30.43
C LYS A 251 1.85 -9.32 -30.84
N ALA A 252 2.77 -8.70 -30.10
CA ALA A 252 3.22 -7.35 -30.38
C ALA A 252 4.62 -7.08 -29.85
N VAL A 253 5.29 -6.13 -30.50
CA VAL A 253 6.51 -5.47 -30.00
C VAL A 253 6.21 -3.99 -29.98
N ILE A 254 6.30 -3.36 -28.81
CA ILE A 254 5.86 -1.99 -28.57
C ILE A 254 6.98 -1.22 -27.88
N THR A 255 7.44 -0.14 -28.49
CA THR A 255 8.34 0.82 -27.85
C THR A 255 7.59 1.72 -26.88
N SER A 256 8.28 2.12 -25.82
CA SER A 256 7.86 3.09 -24.82
C SER A 256 8.91 4.19 -24.67
N ASN A 257 8.65 5.19 -23.83
CA ASN A 257 9.52 6.35 -23.67
C ASN A 257 10.97 6.00 -23.25
N ASN A 258 11.15 4.93 -22.49
CA ASN A 258 12.45 4.51 -21.93
C ASN A 258 12.79 3.05 -22.25
N GLY A 259 12.15 2.42 -23.25
CA GLY A 259 12.32 0.99 -23.47
C GLY A 259 11.46 0.38 -24.56
N ILE A 260 11.41 -0.95 -24.53
CA ILE A 260 10.63 -1.78 -25.44
C ILE A 260 10.00 -2.93 -24.66
N ALA A 261 8.80 -3.32 -25.08
CA ALA A 261 8.05 -4.43 -24.53
C ALA A 261 7.73 -5.44 -25.64
N VAL A 262 7.91 -6.73 -25.34
CA VAL A 262 7.38 -7.82 -26.15
C VAL A 262 6.18 -8.40 -25.44
N VAL A 263 5.04 -8.42 -26.12
CA VAL A 263 3.74 -8.87 -25.61
C VAL A 263 3.36 -10.19 -26.27
N ALA A 264 2.97 -11.17 -25.46
CA ALA A 264 2.63 -12.52 -25.90
C ALA A 264 1.43 -13.10 -25.13
N ASP A 265 1.00 -14.30 -25.53
CA ASP A 265 -0.06 -15.08 -24.87
C ASP A 265 0.39 -15.83 -23.60
N SER A 266 1.69 -15.83 -23.30
CA SER A 266 2.25 -16.35 -22.05
C SER A 266 3.50 -15.58 -21.64
N THR A 267 3.81 -15.59 -20.34
CA THR A 267 5.05 -15.00 -19.80
C THR A 267 6.29 -15.59 -20.47
N TRP A 268 6.32 -16.91 -20.70
CA TRP A 268 7.45 -17.58 -21.35
C TRP A 268 7.68 -17.05 -22.78
N ASN A 269 6.62 -16.95 -23.59
CA ASN A 269 6.73 -16.46 -24.96
C ASN A 269 7.15 -14.98 -25.00
N ALA A 270 6.66 -14.15 -24.06
CA ALA A 270 7.08 -12.77 -23.93
C ALA A 270 8.57 -12.65 -23.59
N LEU A 271 9.04 -13.44 -22.62
CA LEU A 271 10.45 -13.51 -22.21
C LEU A 271 11.36 -14.00 -23.35
N LYS A 272 10.97 -15.04 -24.07
CA LYS A 272 11.75 -15.52 -25.24
C LYS A 272 11.80 -14.49 -26.36
N GLY A 273 10.67 -13.82 -26.63
CA GLY A 273 10.62 -12.77 -27.62
C GLY A 273 11.53 -11.58 -27.27
N ILE A 274 11.48 -11.05 -26.03
CA ILE A 274 12.35 -9.92 -25.63
C ILE A 274 13.83 -10.32 -25.61
N GLN A 275 14.16 -11.56 -25.17
CA GLN A 275 15.53 -12.06 -25.15
C GLN A 275 16.15 -12.17 -26.54
N SER A 276 15.33 -12.43 -27.56
CA SER A 276 15.78 -12.53 -28.95
C SER A 276 16.13 -11.19 -29.60
N LEU A 277 15.64 -10.07 -29.03
CA LEU A 277 15.91 -8.75 -29.59
C LEU A 277 17.32 -8.29 -29.22
N ASP A 278 18.06 -7.84 -30.23
CA ASP A 278 19.16 -6.91 -30.03
C ASP A 278 18.61 -5.48 -30.09
N VAL A 279 18.54 -4.83 -28.93
CA VAL A 279 17.92 -3.51 -28.77
C VAL A 279 19.03 -2.50 -28.54
N GLN A 280 19.19 -1.59 -29.49
CA GLN A 280 20.11 -0.49 -29.38
C GLN A 280 19.42 0.70 -28.73
N PHE A 281 20.13 1.37 -27.83
CA PHE A 281 19.67 2.57 -27.14
C PHE A 281 20.57 3.76 -27.47
N GLU A 282 19.99 4.94 -27.52
CA GLU A 282 20.71 6.19 -27.71
C GLU A 282 20.31 7.26 -26.68
N GLY A 283 21.19 8.24 -26.50
CA GLY A 283 20.99 9.34 -25.56
C GLY A 283 21.11 8.92 -24.10
N GLY A 284 20.42 9.66 -23.22
CA GLY A 284 20.48 9.48 -21.77
C GLY A 284 21.43 10.46 -21.07
N LYS A 285 21.06 10.84 -19.84
CA LYS A 285 21.87 11.71 -18.98
C LYS A 285 23.01 10.91 -18.36
N LYS A 286 24.17 11.54 -18.23
CA LYS A 286 25.34 11.02 -17.51
C LYS A 286 25.81 9.63 -17.99
N HIS A 287 25.89 9.41 -19.31
CA HIS A 287 26.37 8.15 -19.91
C HIS A 287 27.80 7.73 -19.48
N ASN A 288 28.61 8.66 -18.95
CA ASN A 288 29.96 8.39 -18.42
C ASN A 288 30.02 8.31 -16.88
N LEU A 289 28.87 8.19 -16.19
CA LEU A 289 28.84 8.01 -14.75
C LEU A 289 29.25 6.59 -14.39
N GLY A 290 30.43 6.44 -13.80
CA GLY A 290 30.92 5.18 -13.27
C GLY A 290 31.52 5.34 -11.87
N THR A 291 31.89 4.23 -11.24
CA THR A 291 32.40 4.18 -9.86
C THR A 291 33.47 5.23 -9.60
N LYS A 292 34.54 5.28 -10.39
CA LYS A 292 35.62 6.27 -10.23
C LYS A 292 35.14 7.73 -10.24
N SER A 293 34.21 8.06 -11.13
CA SER A 293 33.67 9.43 -11.24
C SER A 293 32.76 9.79 -10.06
N LEU A 294 32.03 8.81 -9.54
CA LEU A 294 31.19 8.96 -8.36
C LEU A 294 32.06 9.11 -7.12
N ASP A 295 33.07 8.26 -6.94
CA ASP A 295 33.99 8.32 -5.81
C ASP A 295 34.67 9.68 -5.72
N ALA A 296 35.19 10.17 -6.85
CA ALA A 296 35.80 11.50 -6.93
C ALA A 296 34.81 12.62 -6.58
N LEU A 297 33.55 12.51 -7.04
CA LEU A 297 32.50 13.47 -6.72
C LEU A 297 32.17 13.47 -5.22
N PHE A 298 31.99 12.30 -4.60
CA PHE A 298 31.69 12.19 -3.18
C PHE A 298 32.87 12.65 -2.32
N SER A 299 34.10 12.26 -2.64
CA SER A 299 35.29 12.71 -1.92
C SER A 299 35.46 14.23 -2.03
N SER A 300 35.33 14.83 -3.21
CA SER A 300 35.42 16.29 -3.37
C SER A 300 34.32 17.02 -2.59
N ASN A 301 33.10 16.48 -2.53
CA ASN A 301 32.03 17.08 -1.74
C ASN A 301 32.27 16.94 -0.23
N LEU A 302 32.79 15.79 0.22
CA LEU A 302 33.12 15.58 1.63
C LEU A 302 34.25 16.51 2.08
N GLU A 303 35.28 16.69 1.27
CA GLU A 303 36.36 17.66 1.53
C GLU A 303 35.83 19.09 1.66
N LYS A 304 34.90 19.49 0.78
CA LYS A 304 34.26 20.81 0.84
C LYS A 304 33.39 21.01 2.07
N MET A 305 32.72 19.97 2.55
CA MET A 305 31.96 20.01 3.80
C MET A 305 32.90 20.24 5.00
N GLY A 306 34.15 19.77 4.89
CA GLY A 306 35.19 19.97 5.90
C GLY A 306 34.97 19.16 7.17
N LYS A 307 35.96 19.21 8.05
CA LYS A 307 35.91 18.58 9.37
C LYS A 307 35.20 19.46 10.39
N GLY A 308 34.58 18.85 11.39
CA GLY A 308 34.11 19.58 12.56
C GLY A 308 35.29 20.15 13.36
N GLN A 309 35.15 21.34 13.95
CA GLN A 309 36.15 21.86 14.88
C GLN A 309 36.02 21.15 16.24
N ILE A 310 36.81 20.10 16.46
CA ILE A 310 36.82 19.35 17.72
C ILE A 310 38.04 19.71 18.58
N GLN A 311 37.80 19.92 19.88
CA GLN A 311 38.83 20.15 20.89
C GLN A 311 38.97 18.92 21.80
N GLY A 312 40.19 18.42 21.98
CA GLY A 312 40.49 17.32 22.89
C GLY A 312 41.92 16.82 22.71
N GLU A 313 42.45 16.10 23.70
CA GLU A 313 43.85 15.62 23.69
C GLU A 313 44.05 14.44 22.74
N LYS A 314 42.99 13.67 22.49
CA LYS A 314 42.96 12.59 21.50
C LYS A 314 41.80 12.82 20.54
N THR A 315 42.09 12.73 19.25
CA THR A 315 41.11 12.78 18.18
C THR A 315 41.04 11.45 17.44
N LEU A 316 39.87 11.15 16.89
CA LEU A 316 39.62 10.02 16.00
C LEU A 316 38.86 10.55 14.80
N ASP A 317 39.41 10.30 13.62
CA ASP A 317 38.85 10.73 12.35
C ASP A 317 38.60 9.48 11.50
N LEU A 318 37.36 9.24 11.13
CA LEU A 318 36.95 8.06 10.36
C LEU A 318 36.12 8.47 9.14
N GLU A 319 36.48 7.96 7.98
CA GLU A 319 35.66 8.03 6.78
C GLU A 319 34.88 6.73 6.62
N TYR A 320 33.59 6.85 6.35
CA TYR A 320 32.68 5.74 6.08
C TYR A 320 32.09 5.89 4.70
N GLU A 321 31.98 4.77 3.98
CA GLU A 321 31.36 4.69 2.67
C GLU A 321 30.28 3.61 2.64
N ILE A 322 29.17 3.92 1.99
CA ILE A 322 28.09 2.98 1.68
C ILE A 322 27.92 2.98 0.17
N GLN A 323 27.91 1.79 -0.45
CA GLN A 323 27.69 1.61 -1.88
C GLN A 323 26.20 1.66 -2.23
N PHE A 324 25.88 1.74 -3.52
CA PHE A 324 24.52 1.48 -3.97
C PHE A 324 24.10 0.07 -3.56
N LEU A 325 22.96 -0.05 -2.89
CA LEU A 325 22.41 -1.34 -2.48
C LEU A 325 21.07 -1.59 -3.15
N SER A 326 20.99 -2.72 -3.83
CA SER A 326 19.75 -3.23 -4.40
C SER A 326 18.87 -3.81 -3.29
N HIS A 327 17.56 -3.55 -3.38
CA HIS A 327 16.55 -4.16 -2.52
C HIS A 327 16.43 -5.66 -2.77
N ALA A 328 16.61 -6.08 -4.03
CA ALA A 328 16.61 -7.47 -4.48
C ALA A 328 15.43 -8.29 -3.89
N ALA A 329 14.22 -7.72 -3.93
CA ALA A 329 13.01 -8.39 -3.46
C ALA A 329 12.83 -9.75 -4.16
N ILE A 330 12.21 -10.71 -3.48
CA ILE A 330 12.00 -12.04 -4.07
C ILE A 330 11.05 -11.95 -5.27
N GLU A 331 9.95 -11.21 -5.11
CA GLU A 331 9.06 -10.84 -6.21
C GLU A 331 9.71 -9.70 -7.02
N PRO A 332 10.00 -9.88 -8.32
CA PRO A 332 10.42 -8.78 -9.20
C PRO A 332 9.30 -7.75 -9.42
N MET A 333 9.64 -6.57 -9.95
CA MET A 333 8.63 -5.60 -10.39
C MET A 333 7.66 -6.21 -11.41
N ASN A 334 6.37 -6.04 -11.16
CA ASN A 334 5.30 -6.49 -12.03
C ASN A 334 4.02 -5.69 -11.77
N CYS A 335 3.15 -5.60 -12.76
CA CYS A 335 1.84 -4.97 -12.64
C CYS A 335 0.91 -5.47 -13.74
N THR A 336 -0.35 -5.64 -13.39
CA THR A 336 -1.41 -5.99 -14.33
C THR A 336 -2.34 -4.80 -14.50
N ALA A 337 -2.66 -4.44 -15.74
CA ALA A 337 -3.65 -3.40 -16.02
C ALA A 337 -4.72 -3.93 -16.97
N SER A 338 -5.96 -3.47 -16.77
CA SER A 338 -7.08 -3.64 -17.67
C SER A 338 -7.69 -2.28 -17.95
N VAL A 339 -7.46 -1.76 -19.16
CA VAL A 339 -7.87 -0.42 -19.56
C VAL A 339 -8.91 -0.52 -20.68
N THR A 340 -10.01 0.18 -20.47
CA THR A 340 -11.06 0.45 -21.47
C THR A 340 -11.26 1.95 -21.60
N ASN A 341 -12.11 2.39 -22.53
CA ASN A 341 -12.43 3.81 -22.69
C ASN A 341 -13.11 4.43 -21.46
N ASN A 342 -13.74 3.62 -20.59
CA ASN A 342 -14.59 4.10 -19.49
C ASN A 342 -14.15 3.61 -18.11
N LYS A 343 -13.16 2.72 -18.02
CA LYS A 343 -12.72 2.10 -16.77
C LYS A 343 -11.26 1.68 -16.87
N CYS A 344 -10.52 1.86 -15.79
CA CYS A 344 -9.18 1.29 -15.62
C CYS A 344 -9.09 0.57 -14.28
N GLU A 345 -8.61 -0.67 -14.32
CA GLU A 345 -8.25 -1.42 -13.12
C GLU A 345 -6.79 -1.82 -13.20
N VAL A 346 -6.07 -1.62 -12.09
CA VAL A 346 -4.64 -1.91 -12.01
C VAL A 346 -4.38 -2.72 -10.74
N TRP A 347 -3.68 -3.83 -10.88
CA TRP A 347 -3.23 -4.69 -9.79
C TRP A 347 -1.72 -4.62 -9.69
N GLY A 348 -1.22 -4.38 -8.48
CA GLY A 348 0.21 -4.27 -8.28
C GLY A 348 0.63 -4.29 -6.82
N PRO A 349 1.92 -4.56 -6.58
CA PRO A 349 2.52 -4.60 -5.26
C PRO A 349 2.89 -3.17 -4.79
N PHE A 350 1.91 -2.29 -4.66
CA PHE A 350 2.15 -0.87 -4.41
C PHE A 350 2.58 -0.57 -2.97
N GLN A 351 3.62 0.27 -2.79
CA GLN A 351 3.85 0.98 -1.52
C GLN A 351 3.38 2.44 -1.57
N MET A 352 3.09 2.99 -2.76
CA MET A 352 2.70 4.38 -2.97
C MET A 352 1.45 4.44 -3.87
N GLN A 353 0.29 4.09 -3.30
CA GLN A 353 -0.97 3.98 -4.04
C GLN A 353 -1.40 5.29 -4.69
N THR A 354 -1.18 6.43 -4.02
CA THR A 354 -1.51 7.74 -4.59
C THR A 354 -0.72 8.04 -5.85
N LYS A 355 0.58 7.71 -5.92
CA LYS A 355 1.37 7.90 -7.15
C LYS A 355 0.98 6.94 -8.26
N ALA A 356 0.60 5.70 -7.92
CA ALA A 356 0.02 4.80 -8.90
C ALA A 356 -1.28 5.38 -9.50
N LEU A 357 -2.20 5.88 -8.66
CA LEU A 357 -3.44 6.52 -9.12
C LEU A 357 -3.16 7.75 -10.01
N GLU A 358 -2.29 8.66 -9.57
CA GLU A 358 -1.89 9.84 -10.35
C GLU A 358 -1.37 9.44 -11.74
N LYS A 359 -0.45 8.47 -11.80
CA LYS A 359 0.11 7.97 -13.05
C LYS A 359 -0.96 7.35 -13.96
N ILE A 360 -1.91 6.61 -13.40
CA ILE A 360 -3.03 6.04 -14.16
C ILE A 360 -3.91 7.15 -14.75
N LYS A 361 -4.23 8.18 -13.96
CA LYS A 361 -5.01 9.35 -14.41
C LYS A 361 -4.32 10.05 -15.57
N ASP A 362 -3.01 10.31 -15.46
CA ASP A 362 -2.22 10.97 -16.51
C ASP A 362 -2.23 10.19 -17.84
N ILE A 363 -2.15 8.86 -17.79
CA ILE A 363 -2.12 8.03 -19.01
C ILE A 363 -3.51 7.87 -19.61
N THR A 364 -4.54 7.69 -18.77
CA THR A 364 -5.88 7.31 -19.21
C THR A 364 -6.78 8.50 -19.49
N ASN A 365 -6.56 9.64 -18.82
CA ASN A 365 -7.48 10.78 -18.70
C ASN A 365 -8.84 10.40 -18.07
N LEU A 366 -8.92 9.27 -17.37
CA LEU A 366 -10.12 8.86 -16.66
C LEU A 366 -10.26 9.61 -15.33
N PRO A 367 -11.48 9.96 -14.92
CA PRO A 367 -11.73 10.43 -13.57
C PRO A 367 -11.52 9.30 -12.55
N GLU A 368 -11.26 9.68 -11.31
CA GLU A 368 -10.86 8.78 -10.22
C GLU A 368 -11.89 7.69 -9.89
N ASP A 369 -13.17 8.01 -10.01
CA ASP A 369 -14.29 7.08 -9.80
C ASP A 369 -14.35 5.95 -10.85
N ARG A 370 -13.62 6.10 -11.96
CA ARG A 370 -13.46 5.08 -13.01
C ARG A 370 -12.16 4.28 -12.89
N ILE A 371 -11.37 4.53 -11.85
CA ILE A 371 -10.07 3.88 -11.63
C ILE A 371 -10.11 3.05 -10.35
N LYS A 372 -9.59 1.82 -10.41
CA LYS A 372 -9.36 0.96 -9.24
C LYS A 372 -7.89 0.59 -9.13
N VAL A 373 -7.31 0.80 -7.95
CA VAL A 373 -5.92 0.47 -7.63
C VAL A 373 -5.92 -0.68 -6.63
N HIS A 374 -5.84 -1.90 -7.14
CA HIS A 374 -5.84 -3.13 -6.36
C HIS A 374 -4.43 -3.40 -5.82
N THR A 375 -4.19 -3.04 -4.56
CA THR A 375 -2.92 -3.36 -3.90
C THR A 375 -2.92 -4.82 -3.46
N THR A 376 -2.12 -5.66 -4.11
CA THR A 376 -1.98 -7.09 -3.77
C THR A 376 -1.06 -7.31 -2.56
N TYR A 377 -0.91 -8.56 -2.12
CA TYR A 377 0.25 -8.89 -1.29
C TYR A 377 1.55 -8.65 -2.06
N ILE A 378 2.63 -8.45 -1.31
CA ILE A 378 3.91 -7.96 -1.82
C ILE A 378 5.02 -8.92 -1.39
N GLY A 379 5.77 -9.46 -2.34
CA GLY A 379 6.87 -10.41 -2.13
C GLY A 379 8.20 -9.72 -1.83
N GLY A 380 8.17 -8.72 -0.94
CA GLY A 380 9.31 -7.88 -0.57
C GLY A 380 9.21 -6.48 -1.18
N GLY A 381 9.48 -5.48 -0.34
CA GLY A 381 9.47 -4.06 -0.75
C GLY A 381 10.78 -3.37 -0.40
N PHE A 382 11.17 -3.41 0.89
CA PHE A 382 12.42 -2.85 1.43
C PHE A 382 12.66 -1.35 1.11
N GLY A 383 11.68 -0.65 0.55
CA GLY A 383 11.82 0.72 0.02
C GLY A 383 11.80 0.80 -1.51
N GLY A 384 12.12 -0.28 -2.22
CA GLY A 384 12.26 -0.29 -3.69
C GLY A 384 10.94 -0.12 -4.44
N ARG A 385 9.81 -0.42 -3.79
CA ARG A 385 8.46 -0.21 -4.34
C ARG A 385 7.86 1.14 -3.91
N PHE A 386 8.61 1.96 -3.17
CA PHE A 386 8.23 3.31 -2.76
C PHE A 386 8.64 4.33 -3.84
N ARG A 387 8.03 4.27 -5.02
CA ARG A 387 8.48 5.04 -6.18
C ARG A 387 7.79 6.40 -6.28
N LEU A 388 8.43 7.41 -5.69
CA LEU A 388 7.92 8.80 -5.66
C LEU A 388 7.88 9.52 -7.02
N TRP A 389 8.77 9.14 -7.95
CA TRP A 389 9.05 9.92 -9.16
C TRP A 389 8.90 9.11 -10.47
N GLY A 390 8.45 7.85 -10.38
CA GLY A 390 8.33 6.97 -11.54
C GLY A 390 7.75 5.61 -11.17
N GLU A 391 6.45 5.43 -11.40
CA GLU A 391 5.80 4.12 -11.35
C GLU A 391 5.97 3.43 -12.73
N ASP A 392 7.22 3.15 -13.12
CA ASP A 392 7.57 2.72 -14.48
C ASP A 392 6.80 1.46 -14.91
N PHE A 393 6.63 0.52 -13.98
CA PHE A 393 5.91 -0.73 -14.22
C PHE A 393 4.37 -0.52 -14.30
N VAL A 394 3.82 0.48 -13.61
CA VAL A 394 2.40 0.91 -13.78
C VAL A 394 2.24 1.57 -15.14
N GLU A 395 3.12 2.51 -15.47
CA GLU A 395 3.09 3.22 -16.76
C GLU A 395 3.14 2.24 -17.93
N GLN A 396 4.05 1.26 -17.86
CA GLN A 396 4.17 0.19 -18.85
C GLN A 396 2.87 -0.62 -18.97
N ALA A 397 2.33 -1.13 -17.86
CA ALA A 397 1.15 -1.99 -17.89
C ALA A 397 -0.08 -1.24 -18.43
N VAL A 398 -0.34 -0.04 -17.92
CA VAL A 398 -1.49 0.80 -18.32
C VAL A 398 -1.37 1.22 -19.78
N THR A 399 -0.19 1.66 -20.22
CA THR A 399 0.04 2.07 -21.61
C THR A 399 -0.15 0.90 -22.58
N LEU A 400 0.40 -0.28 -22.26
CA LEU A 400 0.26 -1.47 -23.09
C LEU A 400 -1.19 -1.94 -23.14
N SER A 401 -1.87 -2.00 -22.00
CA SER A 401 -3.28 -2.40 -21.94
C SER A 401 -4.17 -1.44 -22.73
N LYS A 402 -3.98 -0.13 -22.56
CA LYS A 402 -4.70 0.91 -23.31
C LYS A 402 -4.48 0.78 -24.82
N LYS A 403 -3.23 0.56 -25.24
CA LYS A 403 -2.87 0.45 -26.67
C LYS A 403 -3.41 -0.82 -27.31
N LEU A 404 -3.47 -1.92 -26.57
CA LEU A 404 -3.89 -3.23 -27.07
C LEU A 404 -5.39 -3.51 -26.89
N GLY A 405 -6.09 -2.72 -26.08
CA GLY A 405 -7.50 -2.95 -25.74
C GLY A 405 -7.74 -4.28 -25.02
N LYS A 406 -6.72 -4.76 -24.29
CA LYS A 406 -6.74 -6.05 -23.56
C LYS A 406 -6.08 -5.89 -22.20
N PRO A 407 -6.42 -6.74 -21.20
CA PRO A 407 -5.64 -6.80 -19.99
C PRO A 407 -4.19 -7.22 -20.29
N VAL A 408 -3.21 -6.55 -19.68
CA VAL A 408 -1.78 -6.84 -19.86
C VAL A 408 -1.10 -6.93 -18.50
N GLN A 409 -0.42 -8.04 -18.24
CA GLN A 409 0.49 -8.20 -17.11
C GLN A 409 1.93 -7.95 -17.58
N VAL A 410 2.56 -6.90 -17.06
CA VAL A 410 3.98 -6.62 -17.23
C VAL A 410 4.77 -7.31 -16.13
N ILE A 411 5.86 -7.99 -16.50
CA ILE A 411 6.79 -8.63 -15.58
C ILE A 411 8.20 -8.23 -15.99
N TRP A 412 8.98 -7.74 -15.01
CA TRP A 412 10.41 -7.51 -15.18
C TRP A 412 11.15 -8.82 -14.91
N SER A 413 12.17 -9.12 -15.73
CA SER A 413 13.08 -10.21 -15.39
C SER A 413 13.88 -9.82 -14.14
N ARG A 414 14.56 -10.78 -13.50
CA ARG A 414 15.42 -10.47 -12.35
C ARG A 414 16.53 -9.49 -12.73
N GLU A 415 17.07 -9.61 -13.93
CA GLU A 415 18.11 -8.73 -14.46
C GLU A 415 17.59 -7.31 -14.67
N GLU A 416 16.39 -7.15 -15.26
CA GLU A 416 15.74 -5.84 -15.40
C GLU A 416 15.41 -5.22 -14.03
N ASP A 417 14.91 -6.02 -13.09
CA ASP A 417 14.63 -5.61 -11.71
C ASP A 417 15.87 -5.08 -11.00
N LEU A 418 16.98 -5.82 -11.08
CA LEU A 418 18.25 -5.42 -10.47
C LEU A 418 18.87 -4.22 -11.17
N GLN A 419 18.82 -4.14 -12.51
CA GLN A 419 19.43 -3.07 -13.29
C GLN A 419 18.69 -1.72 -13.15
N HIS A 420 17.38 -1.78 -12.92
CA HIS A 420 16.49 -0.62 -12.84
C HIS A 420 15.89 -0.43 -11.44
N ASP A 421 16.56 -0.94 -10.41
CA ASP A 421 16.18 -0.72 -9.02
C ASP A 421 16.33 0.76 -8.63
N TYR A 422 15.52 1.20 -7.67
CA TYR A 422 15.70 2.45 -6.96
C TYR A 422 16.72 2.24 -5.83
N TYR A 423 17.99 1.99 -6.17
CA TYR A 423 19.01 1.64 -5.19
C TYR A 423 19.02 2.57 -3.97
N HIS A 424 19.28 1.99 -2.79
CA HIS A 424 19.69 2.80 -1.65
C HIS A 424 20.89 3.66 -2.08
N PRO A 425 20.84 4.98 -1.88
CA PRO A 425 21.88 5.86 -2.41
C PRO A 425 23.22 5.56 -1.75
N THR A 426 24.29 5.69 -2.54
CA THR A 426 25.65 5.68 -2.01
C THR A 426 25.92 6.97 -1.21
N SER A 427 26.80 6.88 -0.21
CA SER A 427 27.23 8.03 0.58
C SER A 427 28.67 7.87 1.04
N LYS A 428 29.34 9.02 1.24
CA LYS A 428 30.58 9.14 2.01
C LYS A 428 30.35 10.09 3.17
N SER A 429 30.82 9.70 4.35
CA SER A 429 30.63 10.46 5.59
C SER A 429 31.92 10.51 6.38
N LEU A 430 32.15 11.63 7.05
CA LEU A 430 33.25 11.80 8.00
C LEU A 430 32.68 11.84 9.42
N LEU A 431 33.32 11.10 10.32
CA LEU A 431 33.09 11.16 11.76
C LEU A 431 34.36 11.67 12.44
N ASP A 432 34.24 12.82 13.09
CA ASP A 432 35.28 13.40 13.93
C ASP A 432 34.86 13.30 15.40
N GLN A 433 35.70 12.70 16.24
CA GLN A 433 35.44 12.56 17.67
C GLN A 433 36.66 12.90 18.50
N SER A 434 36.48 13.68 19.58
CA SER A 434 37.54 14.01 20.53
C SER A 434 37.22 13.57 21.95
N TRP A 435 38.26 13.30 22.74
CA TRP A 435 38.15 12.88 24.13
C TRP A 435 39.12 13.67 25.00
N LYS A 436 38.68 14.04 26.20
CA LYS A 436 39.52 14.69 27.22
C LYS A 436 40.33 13.70 28.07
N LYS A 437 39.92 12.43 28.16
CA LYS A 437 40.65 11.32 28.80
C LYS A 437 39.97 9.99 28.48
N TRP A 438 40.74 8.95 28.18
CA TRP A 438 40.22 7.57 28.04
C TRP A 438 40.06 7.01 29.46
N PHE A 439 38.84 6.75 29.92
CA PHE A 439 38.63 6.00 31.17
C PHE A 439 38.83 4.52 30.82
N PRO A 440 39.92 3.86 31.26
CA PRO A 440 40.01 2.41 31.10
C PRO A 440 38.83 1.81 31.85
N ARG A 441 38.04 0.95 31.19
CA ARG A 441 37.16 0.03 31.91
C ARG A 441 38.06 -0.78 32.83
N THR A 442 38.00 -0.51 34.13
CA THR A 442 38.42 -1.49 35.14
C THR A 442 37.58 -2.74 34.89
N VAL A 443 38.29 -3.83 34.56
CA VAL A 443 37.74 -5.18 34.36
C VAL A 443 37.10 -5.69 35.64
#